data_AF-A0A920HKH0-F1
#
_entry.id   AF-A0A920HKH0-F1
#
_cell.length_a   1.000
_cell.length_b   1.000
_cell.length_c   1.000
_cell.angle_alpha   90.00
_cell.angle_beta   90.00
_cell.angle_gamma   90.00
#
_symmetry.space_group_name_H-M   'P 1'
#
loop_
_entity.id
_entity.type
_entity.pdbx_description
1 polymer ?
#
loop_
_entity_poly.entity_id
_entity_poly.type
_entity_poly.pdbx_seq_one_letter_code
_entity_poly.pdbx_strand_id
1 'polypeptide(L)' 'MIEENIQVIYGGGGNGLMGHLADIIIDNGGKIKGISPKFMQDIEWTHKRLTDLEIVTTMHERKTKF' A
#
# COMPACT_ATOMS: atom_id res chain seq x y z
N MET A 1 -5.28 -11.73 12.47
CA MET A 1 -4.49 -11.32 13.66
C MET A 1 -3.23 -10.66 13.15
N ILE A 2 -2.94 -9.43 13.57
CA ILE A 2 -1.63 -8.80 13.33
C ILE A 2 -0.82 -9.14 14.58
N GLU A 3 0.07 -10.11 14.45
CA GLU A 3 0.99 -10.45 15.52
C GLU A 3 2.09 -9.38 15.59
N GLU A 4 2.44 -8.99 16.81
CA GLU A 4 3.32 -7.87 17.14
C GLU A 4 4.55 -7.82 16.22
N ASN A 5 4.71 -6.68 15.53
CA ASN A 5 5.86 -6.28 14.71
C ASN A 5 5.91 -6.71 13.22
N ILE A 6 4.81 -7.18 12.63
CA ILE A 6 4.72 -7.44 11.19
C ILE A 6 4.46 -6.13 10.41
N GLN A 7 5.34 -5.81 9.46
CA GLN A 7 5.12 -4.75 8.47
C GLN A 7 4.63 -5.37 7.15
N VAL A 8 3.49 -4.92 6.65
CA VAL A 8 2.92 -5.39 5.39
C VAL A 8 3.37 -4.50 4.26
N ILE A 9 3.96 -5.08 3.22
CA ILE A 9 4.32 -4.38 1.98
C ILE A 9 3.37 -4.84 0.87
N TYR A 10 2.70 -3.89 0.21
CA TYR A 10 1.70 -4.19 -0.82
C TYR A 10 1.69 -3.14 -1.93
N GLY A 11 0.83 -3.33 -2.94
CA GLY A 11 0.84 -2.51 -4.17
C GLY A 11 0.16 -1.14 -4.09
N GLY A 12 -0.18 -0.65 -2.89
CA GLY A 12 -0.74 0.69 -2.69
C GLY A 12 -2.18 0.89 -3.19
N GLY A 13 -2.84 -0.17 -3.66
CA GLY A 13 -4.21 -0.09 -4.18
C GLY A 13 -5.23 0.27 -3.09
N GLY A 14 -6.08 1.25 -3.39
CA GLY A 14 -7.11 1.78 -2.50
C GLY A 14 -8.46 1.10 -2.58
N ASN A 15 -8.71 0.31 -3.62
CA ASN A 15 -10.01 -0.31 -3.88
C ASN A 15 -9.97 -1.83 -3.73
N GLY A 16 -11.12 -2.44 -3.44
CA GLY A 16 -11.30 -3.89 -3.34
C GLY A 16 -10.56 -4.50 -2.13
N LEU A 17 -10.10 -5.75 -2.29
CA LEU A 17 -9.42 -6.50 -1.22
C LEU A 17 -8.16 -5.79 -0.70
N MET A 18 -7.45 -5.08 -1.58
CA MET A 18 -6.23 -4.35 -1.20
C MET A 18 -6.54 -3.15 -0.30
N GLY A 19 -7.60 -2.40 -0.57
CA GLY A 19 -8.05 -1.31 0.30
C GLY A 19 -8.52 -1.84 1.65
N HIS A 20 -9.35 -2.88 1.64
CA HIS A 20 -9.87 -3.47 2.87
C HIS A 20 -8.78 -4.06 3.77
N LEU A 21 -7.75 -4.69 3.18
CA LEU A 21 -6.58 -5.16 3.91
C LEU A 21 -5.82 -4.00 4.56
N ALA A 22 -5.60 -2.91 3.81
CA ALA A 22 -4.90 -1.72 4.30
C ALA A 22 -5.67 -1.08 5.46
N ASP A 23 -6.98 -0.91 5.33
CA ASP A 23 -7.86 -0.40 6.38
C ASP A 23 -7.76 -1.24 7.65
N ILE A 24 -7.90 -2.57 7.54
CA ILE A 24 -7.81 -3.47 8.70
C ILE A 24 -6.44 -3.34 9.37
N ILE A 25 -5.35 -3.24 8.61
CA ILE A 25 -4.00 -3.12 9.19
C ILE A 25 -3.84 -1.80 9.92
N ILE A 26 -4.27 -0.69 9.30
CA ILE A 26 -4.22 0.65 9.89
C ILE A 26 -5.09 0.72 11.15
N ASP A 27 -6.32 0.18 11.10
CA ASP A 27 -7.28 0.22 12.20
C ASP A 27 -6.83 -0.60 13.41
N ASN A 28 -6.05 -1.66 13.18
CA ASN A 28 -5.45 -2.46 14.25
C ASN A 28 -4.08 -1.94 14.70
N GLY A 29 -3.65 -0.75 14.25
CA GLY A 29 -2.38 -0.14 14.64
C GLY A 29 -1.13 -0.81 14.05
N GLY A 30 -1.31 -1.66 13.03
CA GLY A 30 -0.22 -2.32 12.32
C GLY A 30 0.49 -1.38 11.35
N LYS A 31 1.69 -1.79 10.89
CA LYS A 31 2.47 -1.04 9.90
C LYS A 31 2.20 -1.56 8.50
N ILE A 32 1.85 -0.67 7.58
CA ILE A 32 1.67 -1.00 6.16
C ILE A 32 2.38 0.01 5.27
N LYS A 33 3.11 -0.51 4.27
CA LYS A 33 3.79 0.25 3.23
C LYS A 33 3.21 -0.08 1.86
N GLY A 34 2.72 0.93 1.15
CA GLY A 34 2.28 0.82 -0.24
C GLY A 34 3.39 1.15 -1.23
N ILE A 35 3.48 0.43 -2.34
CA ILE A 35 4.34 0.77 -3.48
C ILE A 35 3.44 0.93 -4.70
N SER A 36 3.24 2.18 -5.12
CA SER A 36 2.34 2.53 -6.21
C SER A 36 3.08 3.29 -7.29
N PRO A 37 2.89 2.96 -8.58
CA PRO A 37 3.45 3.76 -9.64
C PRO A 37 2.70 5.09 -9.79
N LYS A 38 3.38 6.13 -10.23
CA LYS A 38 2.84 7.50 -10.33
C LYS A 38 1.50 7.57 -11.07
N PHE A 39 1.35 6.82 -12.17
CA PHE A 39 0.11 6.79 -12.94
C PHE A 39 -1.11 6.27 -12.14
N MET A 40 -0.91 5.40 -11.13
CA MET A 40 -2.01 4.92 -10.29
C MET A 40 -2.47 5.98 -9.28
N GLN A 41 -1.57 6.87 -8.89
CA GLN A 41 -1.88 8.04 -8.07
C GLN A 41 -2.62 9.10 -8.87
N ASP A 42 -2.20 9.33 -10.13
CA ASP A 42 -2.84 10.31 -11.02
C ASP A 42 -4.32 9.99 -11.30
N ILE A 43 -4.71 8.72 -11.25
CA ILE A 43 -6.10 8.26 -11.40
C ILE A 43 -6.80 7.99 -10.05
N GLU A 44 -6.26 8.51 -8.94
CA GLU A 44 -6.79 8.37 -7.57
C GLU A 44 -7.03 6.93 -7.11
N TRP A 45 -6.29 5.95 -7.64
CA TRP A 45 -6.47 4.54 -7.26
C TRP A 45 -5.68 4.15 -6.01
N THR A 46 -4.83 5.03 -5.50
CA THR A 46 -3.99 4.77 -4.32
C THR A 46 -4.77 4.92 -3.02
N HIS A 47 -4.45 4.10 -2.02
CA HIS A 47 -5.14 4.14 -0.73
C HIS A 47 -4.80 5.41 0.07
N LYS A 48 -5.81 6.25 0.34
CA LYS A 48 -5.62 7.59 0.93
C LYS A 48 -5.18 7.60 2.40
N ARG A 49 -5.44 6.51 3.13
CA ARG A 49 -5.09 6.41 4.57
C ARG A 49 -3.69 5.81 4.81
N LEU A 50 -2.96 5.46 3.75
CA LEU A 50 -1.59 4.96 3.92
C LEU A 50 -0.68 6.07 4.43
N THR A 51 0.03 5.78 5.51
CA THR A 51 1.05 6.66 6.09
C THR A 51 2.43 6.45 5.45
N ASP A 52 2.70 5.25 4.93
CA ASP A 52 3.92 4.91 4.19
C ASP A 52 3.56 4.47 2.77
N LEU A 53 3.84 5.35 1.80
CA LEU A 53 3.55 5.14 0.38
C LEU A 53 4.76 5.57 -0.45
N GLU A 54 5.38 4.59 -1.12
CA GLU A 54 6.47 4.81 -2.06
C GLU A 54 5.92 4.93 -3.49
N ILE A 55 6.15 6.09 -4.11
CA ILE A 55 5.79 6.34 -5.50
C ILE A 55 6.96 5.99 -6.40
N VAL A 56 6.73 5.10 -7.37
CA VAL A 56 7.72 4.69 -8.37
C VAL A 56 7.32 5.14 -9.76
N THR A 57 8.29 5.20 -10.68
CA THR A 57 8.08 5.73 -12.03
C THR A 57 7.59 4.67 -12.99
N THR A 58 8.03 3.41 -12.80
CA THR A 58 7.70 2.30 -13.70
C THR A 58 7.18 1.06 -12.97
N MET A 59 6.46 0.21 -13.70
CA MET A 59 6.06 -1.11 -13.19
C MET A 59 7.25 -2.06 -12.95
N HIS A 60 8.39 -1.83 -13.62
CA HIS A 60 9.61 -2.58 -13.36
C HIS A 60 10.21 -2.20 -11.99
N GLU A 61 10.37 -0.91 -11.72
CA GLU A 61 10.80 -0.42 -10.40
C GLU A 61 9.86 -0.89 -9.29
N ARG A 62 8.54 -0.89 -9.56
CA ARG A 62 7.54 -1.42 -8.64
C ARG A 62 7.85 -2.87 -8.26
N LYS A 63 8.11 -3.74 -9.23
CA LYS A 63 8.42 -5.16 -8.98
C LYS A 63 9.75 -5.37 -8.25
N THR A 64 10.75 -4.53 -8.49
CA THR A 64 12.06 -4.62 -7.81
C THR A 64 11.99 -4.26 -6.33
N LYS A 65 10.95 -3.52 -5.91
CA LYS A 65 10.76 -3.06 -4.54
C LYS A 65 9.91 -4.00 -3.68
N PHE A 66 9.32 -5.03 -4.30
CA PHE A 66 8.68 -6.17 -3.63
C PHE A 66 9.70 -7.26 -3.33
#